data_AF-A0A6A8LXW3-F1
#
_entry.id   AF-A0A6A8LXW3-F1
#
_cell.length_a   1.000
_cell.length_b   1.000
_cell.length_c   1.000
_cell.angle_alpha   90.00
_cell.angle_beta   90.00
_cell.angle_gamma   90.00
#
_symmetry.space_group_name_H-M   'P 1'
#
loop_
_entity.id
_entity.type
_entity.pdbx_description
1 polymer ?
#
loop_
_entity_poly.entity_id
_entity_poly.type
_entity_poly.pdbx_seq_one_letter_code
_entity_poly.pdbx_strand_id
1 'polypeptide(L)' 'MPQKTKQTPMMEQYMQIKKQYPDAFLFYRLGDFYEMFYDDAIKGSQILELTLTQRN' A
#
# COMPACT_ATOMS: atom_id res chain seq x y z
N MET A 1 0.97 20.84 9.01
CA MET A 1 1.37 20.65 7.60
C MET A 1 1.74 19.19 7.44
N PRO A 2 1.09 18.38 6.58
CA PRO A 2 1.43 16.97 6.47
C PRO A 2 2.81 16.86 5.82
N GLN A 3 3.70 16.10 6.46
CA GLN A 3 5.07 15.91 6.00
C GLN A 3 5.03 15.24 4.62
N LYS A 4 5.62 15.89 3.61
CA LYS A 4 5.96 15.26 2.33
C LYS A 4 6.97 14.15 2.63
N THR A 5 6.48 12.96 2.94
CA THR A 5 7.31 11.76 2.93
C THR A 5 7.87 11.66 1.52
N LYS A 6 9.21 11.76 1.40
CA LYS A 6 9.91 11.48 0.15
C LYS A 6 9.33 10.18 -0.41
N GLN A 7 8.66 10.24 -1.56
CA GLN A 7 8.21 9.04 -2.23
C GLN A 7 9.46 8.21 -2.48
N THR A 8 9.60 7.11 -1.76
CA THR A 8 10.68 6.18 -2.02
C THR A 8 10.47 5.65 -3.44
N PRO A 9 11.52 5.31 -4.19
CA PRO A 9 11.38 4.77 -5.54
C PRO A 9 10.38 3.61 -5.62
N MET A 10 10.30 2.81 -4.55
CA MET A 10 9.31 1.74 -4.38
C MET A 10 7.86 2.25 -4.33
N MET A 11 7.58 3.32 -3.56
CA MET A 11 6.22 3.88 -3.48
C MET A 11 5.78 4.55 -4.77
N GLU A 12 6.71 5.13 -5.53
CA GLU A 12 6.40 5.62 -6.88
C GLU A 12 5.97 4.48 -7.80
N GLN A 13 6.70 3.36 -7.80
CA GLN A 13 6.33 2.16 -8.57
C GLN A 13 4.97 1.60 -8.16
N TYR A 14 4.72 1.49 -6.84
CA TYR A 14 3.41 1.06 -6.31
C TYR A 14 2.28 1.93 -6.86
N MET A 15 2.45 3.26 -6.80
CA MET A 15 1.44 4.21 -7.29
C MET A 15 1.23 4.13 -8.80
N GLN A 16 2.29 3.90 -9.59
CA GLN A 16 2.17 3.73 -11.04
C GLN A 16 1.36 2.48 -11.40
N ILE A 17 1.60 1.36 -10.71
CA ILE A 17 0.85 0.12 -10.91
C ILE A 17 -0.60 0.30 -10.44
N LYS A 18 -0.80 0.90 -9.26
CA LYS A 18 -2.14 1.14 -8.70
C LYS A 18 -2.98 2.05 -9.57
N LYS A 19 -2.39 3.04 -10.26
CA LYS A 19 -3.09 3.89 -11.24
C LYS A 19 -3.67 3.11 -12.41
N GLN A 20 -3.06 1.98 -12.79
CA GLN A 20 -3.59 1.12 -13.85
C GLN A 20 -4.75 0.25 -13.36
N TYR A 21 -4.82 0.00 -12.04
CA TYR A 21 -5.83 -0.84 -11.39
C TYR A 21 -6.44 -0.14 -10.17
N PRO A 22 -7.17 0.97 -10.36
CA PRO A 22 -7.68 1.78 -9.24
C PRO A 22 -8.67 1.00 -8.36
N ASP A 23 -9.45 0.09 -8.96
CA ASP A 23 -10.54 -0.64 -8.28
C ASP A 23 -10.10 -1.99 -7.69
N ALA A 24 -8.83 -2.40 -7.86
CA ALA A 24 -8.33 -3.69 -7.39
C ALA A 24 -7.31 -3.53 -6.27
N PHE A 25 -7.28 -4.46 -5.31
CA PHE A 25 -6.25 -4.49 -4.26
C PHE A 25 -4.88 -4.84 -4.85
N LEU A 26 -3.88 -3.98 -4.62
CA LEU A 26 -2.51 -4.25 -5.06
C LEU A 26 -1.72 -4.93 -3.94
N PHE A 27 -1.51 -6.24 -4.08
CA PHE A 27 -0.61 -7.01 -3.22
C PHE A 27 0.83 -6.83 -3.69
N TYR A 28 1.57 -5.93 -3.04
CA TYR A 28 2.96 -5.66 -3.39
C TYR A 28 3.88 -6.62 -2.64
N ARG A 29 4.66 -7.41 -3.39
CA ARG A 29 5.56 -8.40 -2.80
C ARG A 29 6.78 -7.73 -2.18
N LEU A 30 6.97 -7.93 -0.88
CA LEU A 30 8.16 -7.55 -0.12
C LEU A 30 8.75 -8.79 0.55
N GLY A 31 9.74 -9.39 -0.12
CA GLY A 31 10.36 -10.63 0.34
C GLY A 31 9.34 -11.79 0.33
N ASP A 32 9.06 -12.32 1.52
CA ASP A 32 8.13 -13.43 1.74
C ASP A 32 6.68 -12.98 2.00
N PHE A 33 6.45 -11.68 2.19
CA PHE A 33 5.14 -11.14 2.48
C PHE A 33 4.58 -10.34 1.29
N TYR A 34 3.25 -10.25 1.25
CA TYR A 34 2.56 -9.29 0.41
C TYR A 34 2.02 -8.18 1.28
N GLU A 35 2.44 -6.95 0.98
CA GLU A 35 1.98 -5.76 1.68
C GLU A 35 1.06 -4.94 0.78
N MET A 36 0.02 -4.38 1.39
CA MET A 36 -0.84 -3.38 0.79
C MET A 36 -0.54 -2.04 1.45
N PHE A 37 -0.64 -0.95 0.70
CA PHE A 37 -0.32 0.39 1.20
C PHE A 37 -1.49 1.35 1.05
N TYR A 38 -1.49 2.41 1.85
CA TYR A 38 -2.50 3.47 1.84
C TYR A 38 -3.93 2.93 2.05
N ASP A 39 -4.86 3.27 1.16
CA ASP A 39 -6.28 2.91 1.25
C ASP A 39 -6.49 1.40 1.13
N ASP A 40 -5.66 0.73 0.32
CA ASP A 40 -5.71 -0.73 0.17
C ASP A 40 -5.35 -1.44 1.48
N ALA A 41 -4.44 -0.87 2.27
CA ALA A 41 -4.10 -1.42 3.59
C ALA A 41 -5.29 -1.35 4.54
N ILE A 42 -5.99 -0.21 4.57
CA ILE A 42 -7.14 0.01 5.45
C ILE A 42 -8.29 -0.91 5.05
N LYS A 43 -8.71 -0.85 3.78
CA LYS A 43 -9.80 -1.70 3.26
C LYS A 43 -9.46 -3.18 3.33
N GLY A 44 -8.24 -3.54 2.94
CA GLY A 44 -7.73 -4.91 3.00
C GLY A 44 -7.70 -5.46 4.42
N SER A 45 -7.27 -4.65 5.40
CA SER A 45 -7.27 -5.05 6.82
C SER A 45 -8.67 -5.34 7.37
N GLN A 46 -9.68 -4.57 6.94
CA GLN A 46 -11.06 -4.75 7.38
C GLN A 46 -11.71 -5.98 6.75
N ILE A 47 -11.45 -6.24 5.46
CA ILE A 47 -12.04 -7.35 4.71
C ILE A 47 -11.39 -8.69 5.09
N LEU A 48 -10.07 -8.69 5.27
CA LEU A 48 -9.28 -9.90 5.55
C LEU A 48 -8.99 -10.10 7.03
N GLU A 49 -9.54 -9.25 7.90
CA GLU A 49 -9.30 -9.23 9.35
C GLU A 49 -7.80 -9.23 9.71
N LEU A 50 -7.00 -8.46 8.95
CA LEU A 50 -5.55 -8.33 9.18
C LEU A 50 -5.26 -7.18 10.15
N THR A 51 -4.16 -7.30 10.91
CA THR A 51 -3.68 -6.20 11.75
C THR A 51 -3.12 -5.07 10.87
N LEU A 52 -3.76 -3.90 10.91
CA LEU A 52 -3.26 -2.70 10.24
C LEU A 52 -2.03 -2.17 10.98
N THR A 53 -0.91 -2.06 10.26
CA THR A 53 0.34 -1.48 10.78
C THR A 53 0.70 -0.23 10.01
N GLN A 54 1.39 0.71 10.66
CA GLN A 54 1.86 1.94 10.03
C GLN A 54 3.38 2.01 10.11
N ARG A 55 4.01 2.34 8.98
CA ARG A 55 5.44 2.64 8.91
C ARG A 55 5.60 4.16 8.97
N ASN A 56 6.23 4.67 10.04
CA ASN A 56 6.53 6.10 10.24
C ASN A 56 7.60 6.61 9.26
#